data_AF-A0A811RDG1-F1
#
_entry.id   AF-A0A811RDG1-F1
#
_cell.length_a   1.000
_cell.length_b   1.000
_cell.length_c   1.000
_cell.angle_alpha   90.00
_cell.angle_beta   90.00
_cell.angle_gamma   90.00
#
_symmetry.space_group_name_H-M   'P 1'
#
loop_
_entity.id
_entity.type
_entity.pdbx_description
1 polymer ?
#
loop_
_entity_poly.entity_id
_entity_poly.type
_entity_poly.pdbx_seq_one_letter_code
_entity_poly.pdbx_strand_id
1 'polypeptide(L)'
;MSIRKRLDHLIGLHIVFSLFIFGPATPVSDMIATGIYHRWRQYPSLGRGLIHAWLLLPTWGADEAAICWVANRDHPLNDTSGVLVLTTLGTLLLLDGSNNSVWSSGCSTRSSSPATSARLLESGNFVVQGQDDSTFQWQSFDYSSNVLLPGMKIGKNLWNGDGWYLSWWRSATDPGMGSYRYITELGGGTPENVMRNSNDGTKRYRTGPWNGERFDGVPEMASFATNFSYHYQVTVSPSEATYSYTAKQPGAPYSQVKLGEAGRSDPAARVG
;
A
#
# COMPACT_ATOMS: atom_id res chain seq x y z
N MET A 1 0.22 31.93 -29.70
CA MET A 1 -0.06 32.56 -28.40
C MET A 1 0.19 31.49 -27.34
N SER A 2 1.35 31.58 -26.68
CA SER A 2 2.02 30.48 -25.98
C SER A 2 1.31 30.04 -24.70
N ILE A 3 1.04 28.74 -24.58
CA ILE A 3 0.56 28.05 -23.37
C ILE A 3 1.70 28.06 -22.35
N ARG A 4 1.83 29.18 -21.63
CA ARG A 4 2.84 29.38 -20.57
C ARG A 4 2.26 30.04 -19.31
N LYS A 5 0.95 29.95 -19.08
CA LYS A 5 0.27 30.64 -17.96
C LYS A 5 -0.65 29.74 -17.09
N ARG A 6 -0.39 28.44 -17.00
CA ARG A 6 -1.19 27.53 -16.13
C ARG A 6 -0.36 26.53 -15.31
N LEU A 7 0.89 26.84 -14.99
CA LEU A 7 1.75 25.95 -14.19
C LEU A 7 2.38 26.61 -12.94
N ASP A 8 2.03 27.86 -12.62
CA ASP A 8 2.67 28.66 -11.55
C ASP A 8 2.32 28.21 -10.11
N HIS A 9 1.56 27.11 -9.95
CA HIS A 9 1.12 26.58 -8.64
C HIS A 9 1.55 25.13 -8.37
N LEU A 10 2.39 24.55 -9.24
CA LEU A 10 2.93 23.22 -9.07
C LEU A 10 4.38 23.32 -8.61
N ILE A 11 4.70 22.72 -7.46
CA ILE A 11 6.09 22.40 -7.14
C ILE A 11 6.47 21.31 -8.14
N GLY A 12 7.22 21.69 -9.17
CA GLY A 12 7.60 20.81 -10.27
C GLY A 12 8.60 19.75 -9.82
N LEU A 13 8.11 18.71 -9.16
CA LEU A 13 8.83 17.46 -9.00
C LEU A 13 8.71 16.72 -10.34
N HIS A 14 9.69 16.89 -11.24
CA HIS A 14 9.78 16.12 -12.48
C HIS A 14 10.23 14.68 -12.15
N ILE A 15 9.32 13.93 -11.53
CA ILE A 15 9.45 12.49 -11.28
C ILE A 15 8.97 11.78 -12.54
N VAL A 16 9.87 11.65 -13.52
CA VAL A 16 9.71 10.65 -14.58
C VAL A 16 10.22 9.34 -14.00
N PHE A 17 9.32 8.58 -13.38
CA PHE A 17 9.66 7.22 -12.97
C PHE A 17 8.88 6.23 -13.80
N SER A 18 9.64 5.46 -14.56
CA SER A 18 9.40 4.03 -14.63
C SER A 18 10.35 3.39 -13.64
N LEU A 19 9.79 2.63 -12.69
CA LEU A 19 10.52 1.79 -11.73
C LEU A 19 11.31 2.56 -10.65
N PHE A 20 10.77 2.66 -9.43
CA PHE A 20 11.58 2.98 -8.25
C PHE A 20 12.20 1.68 -7.69
N ILE A 21 13.52 1.50 -7.88
CA ILE A 21 14.31 0.48 -7.15
C ILE A 21 15.16 1.24 -6.13
N PHE A 22 15.00 0.95 -4.84
CA PHE A 22 15.85 1.48 -3.78
C PHE A 22 16.84 0.41 -3.32
N GLY A 23 18.15 0.74 -3.32
CA GLY A 23 19.24 -0.12 -2.88
C GLY A 23 19.92 0.40 -1.60
N PRO A 24 20.70 -0.43 -0.89
CA PRO A 24 21.12 -0.21 0.50
C PRO A 24 22.23 0.84 0.74
N ALA A 25 22.47 1.78 -0.18
CA ALA A 25 23.62 2.68 -0.08
C ALA A 25 23.37 4.13 -0.53
N THR A 26 22.16 4.67 -0.40
CA THR A 26 21.91 6.11 -0.60
C THR A 26 21.77 6.83 0.74
N PRO A 27 22.67 7.76 1.10
CA PRO A 27 22.52 8.60 2.28
C PRO A 27 21.23 9.44 2.21
N VAL A 28 20.49 9.46 3.31
CA VAL A 28 19.14 10.04 3.46
C VAL A 28 19.10 11.57 3.27
N SER A 29 20.25 12.25 3.29
CA SER A 29 20.32 13.73 3.26
C SER A 29 20.12 14.37 1.88
N ASP A 30 20.22 13.61 0.78
CA ASP A 30 20.18 14.16 -0.58
C ASP A 30 18.97 13.70 -1.42
N MET A 31 17.96 13.06 -0.81
CA MET A 31 16.77 12.56 -1.53
C MET A 31 15.74 13.66 -1.85
N ILE A 32 16.15 14.65 -2.65
CA ILE A 32 15.26 15.28 -3.61
C ILE A 32 15.23 14.32 -4.80
N ALA A 33 14.06 13.77 -5.14
CA ALA A 33 13.91 12.90 -6.32
C ALA A 33 14.07 13.71 -7.62
N THR A 34 15.29 14.15 -7.90
CA THR A 34 15.77 14.64 -9.19
C THR A 34 16.66 13.55 -9.78
N GLY A 35 16.07 12.61 -10.51
CA GLY A 35 16.84 11.56 -11.17
C GLY A 35 15.98 10.71 -12.08
N ILE A 36 16.21 10.84 -13.39
CA ILE A 36 15.64 9.98 -14.42
C ILE A 36 16.43 8.65 -14.41
N TYR A 37 15.79 7.55 -14.01
CA TYR A 37 16.37 6.21 -14.12
C TYR A 37 15.86 5.53 -15.39
N HIS A 38 16.74 5.35 -16.37
CA HIS A 38 16.48 4.55 -17.57
C HIS A 38 16.98 3.12 -17.37
N ARG A 39 16.17 2.25 -16.74
CA ARG A 39 16.33 0.79 -16.92
C ARG A 39 14.99 0.09 -16.80
N TRP A 40 14.43 -0.26 -17.95
CA TRP A 40 13.17 -0.99 -18.09
C TRP A 40 13.39 -2.48 -17.82
N ARG A 41 12.80 -3.02 -16.76
CA ARG A 41 12.49 -4.46 -16.68
C ARG A 41 11.01 -4.64 -16.98
N GLN A 42 10.70 -5.31 -18.10
CA GLN A 42 9.39 -5.93 -18.28
C GLN A 42 9.30 -7.09 -17.29
N TYR A 43 8.36 -7.02 -16.34
CA TYR A 43 8.00 -8.19 -15.55
C TYR A 43 7.12 -9.09 -16.43
N PRO A 44 7.56 -10.32 -16.75
CA PRO A 44 6.86 -11.21 -17.71
C PRO A 44 5.42 -11.57 -17.29
N SER A 45 5.06 -11.33 -16.03
CA SER A 45 3.78 -11.68 -15.43
C SER A 45 2.70 -10.61 -15.55
N LEU A 46 2.93 -9.45 -16.18
CA LEU A 46 1.89 -8.43 -16.38
C LEU A 46 1.53 -8.36 -17.86
N GLY A 47 0.23 -8.47 -18.18
CA GLY A 47 -0.28 -8.55 -19.54
C GLY A 47 0.20 -7.38 -20.41
N ARG A 48 0.54 -7.66 -21.67
CA ARG A 48 1.03 -6.65 -22.62
C ARG A 48 -0.03 -5.55 -22.80
N GLY A 49 0.26 -4.33 -22.32
CA GLY A 49 -0.47 -3.12 -22.72
C GLY A 49 -0.96 -2.17 -21.61
N LEU A 50 -0.88 -2.55 -20.33
CA LEU A 50 -1.35 -1.69 -19.22
C LEU A 50 -0.20 -1.38 -18.25
N ILE A 51 -0.05 -0.10 -17.88
CA ILE A 51 1.00 0.35 -16.96
C ILE A 51 0.37 0.89 -15.68
N HIS A 52 0.90 0.44 -14.54
CA HIS A 52 0.54 0.96 -13.22
C HIS A 52 1.75 1.57 -12.52
N ALA A 53 1.50 2.45 -11.57
CA ALA A 53 2.50 2.96 -10.64
C ALA A 53 2.59 2.03 -9.42
N TRP A 54 3.78 1.49 -9.18
CA TRP A 54 4.02 0.46 -8.17
C TRP A 54 5.06 0.91 -7.14
N LEU A 55 4.92 0.40 -5.92
CA LEU A 55 6.01 0.34 -4.96
C LEU A 55 6.53 -1.10 -4.87
N LEU A 56 7.84 -1.25 -5.01
CA LEU A 56 8.57 -2.50 -4.84
C LEU A 56 9.40 -2.40 -3.57
N LEU A 57 9.39 -3.46 -2.77
CA LEU A 57 10.36 -3.61 -1.69
C LEU A 57 11.48 -4.56 -2.14
N PRO A 58 12.76 -4.20 -1.94
CA PRO A 58 13.86 -5.10 -2.24
C PRO A 58 13.80 -6.30 -1.29
N THR A 59 13.43 -7.47 -1.82
CA THR A 59 13.53 -8.74 -1.10
C THR A 59 14.97 -9.24 -1.21
N TRP A 60 15.60 -9.55 -0.07
CA TRP A 60 16.97 -10.06 -0.06
C TRP A 60 16.96 -11.49 -0.62
N GLY A 61 17.54 -11.68 -1.81
CA GLY A 61 17.81 -13.01 -2.37
C GLY A 61 16.69 -13.69 -3.17
N ALA A 62 15.58 -13.00 -3.46
CA ALA A 62 14.58 -13.49 -4.41
C ALA A 62 14.72 -12.75 -5.75
N ASP A 63 14.78 -13.48 -6.86
CA ASP A 63 14.82 -12.93 -8.23
C ASP A 63 13.53 -12.19 -8.65
N GLU A 64 12.56 -12.08 -7.74
CA GLU A 64 11.24 -11.50 -7.98
C GLU A 64 11.00 -10.33 -7.03
N ALA A 65 11.02 -9.10 -7.56
CA ALA A 65 10.61 -7.93 -6.80
C ALA A 65 9.12 -8.06 -6.46
N ALA A 66 8.78 -8.03 -5.17
CA ALA A 66 7.40 -8.13 -4.71
C ALA A 66 6.72 -6.76 -4.80
N ILE A 67 5.68 -6.68 -5.62
CA ILE A 67 4.77 -5.53 -5.64
C ILE A 67 3.95 -5.54 -4.34
N CYS A 68 4.11 -4.52 -3.52
CA CYS A 68 3.41 -4.40 -2.24
C CYS A 68 2.28 -3.35 -2.27
N TRP A 69 2.31 -2.41 -3.23
CA TRP A 69 1.30 -1.37 -3.35
C TRP A 69 1.16 -0.85 -4.78
N VAL A 70 -0.05 -0.41 -5.13
CA VAL A 70 -0.43 0.04 -6.48
C VAL A 70 -1.37 1.24 -6.36
N ALA A 71 -1.00 2.40 -6.90
CA ALA A 71 -1.83 3.59 -6.80
C ALA A 71 -3.10 3.48 -7.65
N ASN A 72 -2.90 3.27 -8.95
CA ASN A 72 -3.93 3.39 -9.99
C ASN A 72 -4.47 2.02 -10.41
N ARG A 73 -4.67 1.10 -9.45
CA ARG A 73 -4.98 -0.31 -9.72
C ARG A 73 -6.22 -0.56 -10.58
N ASP A 74 -7.23 0.30 -10.49
CA ASP A 74 -8.47 0.18 -11.27
C ASP A 74 -8.50 1.12 -12.50
N HIS A 75 -7.50 2.00 -12.61
CA HIS A 75 -7.37 2.99 -13.67
C HIS A 75 -5.94 2.96 -14.24
N PRO A 76 -5.59 1.90 -15.00
CA PRO A 76 -4.27 1.79 -15.62
C PRO A 76 -4.00 2.93 -16.61
N LEU A 77 -2.73 3.24 -16.82
CA LEU A 77 -2.29 4.10 -17.92
C LEU A 77 -2.39 3.32 -19.24
N ASN A 78 -2.88 4.00 -20.28
CA ASN A 78 -3.05 3.45 -21.62
C ASN A 78 -1.76 3.48 -22.47
N ASP A 79 -0.72 4.17 -21.98
CA ASP A 79 0.55 4.32 -22.67
C ASP A 79 1.72 4.33 -21.67
N THR A 80 2.94 4.53 -22.19
CA THR A 80 4.20 4.59 -21.41
C THR A 80 4.50 5.96 -20.81
N SER A 81 3.62 6.94 -21.01
CA SER A 81 3.81 8.30 -20.52
C SER A 81 2.97 8.52 -19.28
N GLY A 82 3.59 8.31 -18.12
CA GLY A 82 3.01 8.59 -16.81
C GLY A 82 3.92 9.51 -16.00
N VAL A 83 3.34 10.50 -15.32
CA VAL A 83 4.08 11.37 -14.39
C VAL A 83 3.32 11.47 -13.07
N LEU A 84 4.02 11.22 -11.97
CA LEU A 84 3.50 11.46 -10.62
C LEU A 84 3.90 12.88 -10.18
N VAL A 85 2.91 13.70 -9.85
CA VAL A 85 3.08 15.11 -9.46
C VAL A 85 2.54 15.32 -8.05
N LEU A 86 3.28 16.08 -7.24
CA LEU A 86 2.81 16.59 -5.95
C LEU A 86 2.34 18.04 -6.13
N THR A 87 1.10 18.34 -5.77
CA THR A 87 0.58 19.71 -5.79
C THR A 87 1.01 20.46 -4.53
N THR A 88 1.01 21.79 -4.59
CA THR A 88 1.21 22.67 -3.42
C THR A 88 0.20 22.44 -2.30
N LEU A 89 -0.97 21.89 -2.65
CA LEU A 89 -2.04 21.52 -1.73
C LEU A 89 -1.85 20.12 -1.10
N GLY A 90 -0.75 19.42 -1.39
CA GLY A 90 -0.47 18.10 -0.84
C GLY A 90 -1.22 16.95 -1.49
N THR A 91 -1.72 17.15 -2.71
CA THR A 91 -2.36 16.08 -3.50
C THR A 91 -1.34 15.44 -4.42
N LEU A 92 -1.28 14.11 -4.42
CA LEU A 92 -0.55 13.36 -5.44
C LEU A 92 -1.47 13.13 -6.65
N LEU A 93 -0.96 13.42 -7.85
CA LEU A 93 -1.65 13.23 -9.12
C LEU A 93 -0.82 12.33 -10.03
N LEU A 94 -1.42 11.28 -10.57
CA LEU A 94 -0.84 10.51 -11.66
C LEU A 94 -1.45 10.99 -12.97
N LEU A 95 -0.62 11.59 -13.83
CA LEU A 95 -1.01 12.13 -15.11
C LEU A 95 -0.59 11.22 -16.26
N ASP A 96 -1.41 11.12 -17.30
CA ASP A 96 -1.07 10.45 -18.57
C ASP A 96 -0.22 11.36 -19.51
N GLY A 97 0.15 10.85 -20.68
CA GLY A 97 0.93 11.61 -21.69
C GLY A 97 0.24 12.83 -22.27
N SER A 98 -1.07 12.96 -22.06
CA SER A 98 -1.87 14.12 -22.43
C SER A 98 -2.14 15.06 -21.23
N ASN A 99 -1.47 14.84 -20.10
CA ASN A 99 -1.66 15.53 -18.83
C ASN A 99 -3.06 15.38 -18.19
N ASN A 100 -3.83 14.35 -18.55
CA ASN A 100 -5.07 14.03 -17.86
C ASN A 100 -4.77 13.29 -16.56
N SER A 101 -5.49 13.63 -15.48
CA SER A 101 -5.37 12.93 -14.20
C SER A 101 -6.06 11.57 -14.27
N VAL A 102 -5.27 10.50 -14.16
CA VAL A 102 -5.74 9.11 -14.14
C VAL A 102 -5.94 8.60 -12.71
N TRP A 103 -5.21 9.14 -11.75
CA TRP A 103 -5.39 8.85 -10.33
C TRP A 103 -5.03 10.06 -9.46
N SER A 104 -5.68 10.18 -8.31
CA SER A 104 -5.29 11.14 -7.27
C SER A 104 -5.36 10.50 -5.88
N SER A 105 -4.53 10.98 -4.96
CA SER A 105 -4.57 10.59 -3.54
C SER A 105 -5.87 10.99 -2.82
N GLY A 106 -6.75 11.76 -3.48
CA GLY A 106 -7.85 12.47 -2.84
C GLY A 106 -7.38 13.67 -2.02
N CYS A 107 -8.31 14.55 -1.69
CA CYS A 107 -8.05 15.66 -0.78
C CYS A 107 -8.11 15.12 0.66
N SER A 108 -6.95 14.80 1.22
CA SER A 108 -6.85 14.69 2.68
C SER A 108 -7.25 16.05 3.26
N THR A 109 -8.21 16.02 4.20
CA THR A 109 -8.77 17.14 4.95
C THR A 109 -7.87 18.37 4.91
N ARG A 110 -8.30 19.45 4.22
CA ARG A 110 -7.65 20.77 4.10
C ARG A 110 -6.49 20.92 5.08
N SER A 111 -5.31 20.43 4.70
CA SER A 111 -4.14 20.66 5.54
C SER A 111 -3.91 22.17 5.50
N SER A 112 -3.89 22.79 6.66
CA SER A 112 -3.69 24.24 6.79
C SER A 112 -2.31 24.67 6.33
N SER A 113 -1.38 23.72 6.19
CA SER A 113 -0.02 23.94 5.73
C SER A 113 0.23 23.37 4.33
N PRO A 114 1.06 24.06 3.51
CA PRO A 114 1.51 23.54 2.22
C PRO A 114 2.26 22.21 2.38
N ALA A 115 2.18 21.37 1.35
CA ALA A 115 3.03 20.19 1.28
C ALA A 115 4.49 20.56 1.00
N THR A 116 5.41 19.89 1.67
CA THR A 116 6.85 20.13 1.53
C THR A 116 7.54 19.04 0.73
N SER A 117 7.12 17.78 0.89
CA SER A 117 7.75 16.65 0.21
C SER A 117 6.84 15.43 0.13
N ALA A 118 7.16 14.54 -0.82
CA ALA A 118 6.66 13.17 -0.86
C ALA A 118 7.86 12.22 -0.82
N ARG A 119 7.85 11.22 0.06
CA ARG A 119 8.97 10.30 0.27
C ARG A 119 8.51 8.89 0.63
N LEU A 120 9.33 7.91 0.26
CA LEU A 120 9.16 6.52 0.69
C LEU A 120 9.95 6.30 1.98
N LEU A 121 9.29 5.84 3.04
CA LEU A 121 9.93 5.48 4.30
C LEU A 121 10.55 4.08 4.21
N GLU A 122 11.49 3.77 5.10
CA GLU A 122 12.09 2.42 5.21
C GLU A 122 11.05 1.32 5.49
N SER A 123 9.92 1.67 6.08
CA SER A 123 8.78 0.77 6.28
C SER A 123 8.08 0.38 4.98
N GLY A 124 8.36 1.06 3.86
CA GLY A 124 7.60 0.94 2.61
C GLY A 124 6.39 1.86 2.54
N ASN A 125 6.13 2.68 3.56
CA ASN A 125 5.06 3.67 3.52
C ASN A 125 5.47 4.88 2.67
N PHE A 126 4.76 5.10 1.56
CA PHE A 126 4.88 6.35 0.80
C PHE A 126 4.01 7.42 1.44
N VAL A 127 4.62 8.55 1.81
CA VAL A 127 3.98 9.60 2.60
C VAL A 127 4.14 10.97 1.95
N VAL A 128 3.14 11.82 2.14
CA VAL A 128 3.20 13.27 1.87
C VAL A 128 3.34 14.00 3.19
N GLN A 129 4.38 14.81 3.30
CA GLN A 129 4.72 15.58 4.48
C GLN A 129 4.26 17.04 4.32
N GLY A 130 3.60 17.57 5.35
CA GLY A 130 3.27 18.99 5.45
C GLY A 130 4.35 19.78 6.17
N GLN A 131 4.27 21.12 6.13
CA GLN A 131 5.26 22.01 6.75
C GLN A 131 5.39 21.86 8.26
N ASP A 132 4.31 21.48 8.94
CA ASP A 132 4.25 21.43 10.41
C ASP A 132 4.87 20.14 11.00
N ASP A 133 5.40 19.24 10.16
CA ASP A 133 6.08 17.96 10.44
C ASP A 133 5.44 16.97 11.44
N SER A 134 4.32 17.34 12.06
CA SER A 134 3.67 16.62 13.16
C SER A 134 2.80 15.46 12.68
N THR A 135 2.26 15.53 11.46
CA THR A 135 1.40 14.49 10.88
C THR A 135 1.61 14.39 9.36
N PHE A 136 1.46 13.18 8.81
CA PHE A 136 1.44 12.99 7.37
C PHE A 136 0.12 13.51 6.79
N GLN A 137 0.21 14.30 5.73
CA GLN A 137 -0.97 14.77 5.01
C GLN A 137 -1.62 13.63 4.22
N TRP A 138 -0.82 12.67 3.76
CA TRP A 138 -1.31 11.45 3.11
C TRP A 138 -0.32 10.31 3.32
N GLN A 139 -0.81 9.08 3.42
CA GLN A 139 0.02 7.89 3.51
C GLN A 139 -0.57 6.71 2.74
N SER A 140 0.28 5.99 2.01
CA SER A 140 -0.09 4.79 1.25
C SER A 140 -0.64 3.67 2.11
N PHE A 141 -0.20 3.57 3.38
CA PHE A 141 -0.63 2.55 4.33
C PHE A 141 -2.12 2.63 4.69
N ASP A 142 -2.77 3.78 4.47
CA ASP A 142 -4.23 3.92 4.62
C ASP A 142 -5.01 3.32 3.44
N TYR A 143 -4.33 3.05 2.31
CA TYR A 143 -4.93 2.58 1.06
C TYR A 143 -4.30 1.27 0.61
N SER A 144 -4.54 0.20 1.36
CA SER A 144 -3.94 -1.12 1.09
C SER A 144 -4.40 -1.76 -0.23
N SER A 145 -3.50 -2.53 -0.86
CA SER A 145 -3.81 -3.36 -2.04
C SER A 145 -4.07 -4.81 -1.64
N ASN A 146 -3.20 -5.76 -2.03
CA ASN A 146 -3.28 -7.18 -1.68
C ASN A 146 -2.24 -7.60 -0.62
N VAL A 147 -1.41 -6.68 -0.13
CA VAL A 147 -0.34 -6.96 0.83
C VAL A 147 -0.53 -6.11 2.09
N LEU A 148 -0.35 -6.73 3.25
CA LEU A 148 -0.21 -6.07 4.55
C LEU A 148 1.26 -6.16 4.99
N LEU A 149 1.93 -5.01 5.03
CA LEU A 149 3.29 -4.84 5.51
C LEU A 149 3.33 -4.54 7.02
N PRO A 150 4.49 -4.67 7.67
CA PRO A 150 4.65 -4.25 9.06
C PRO A 150 4.33 -2.75 9.20
N GLY A 151 3.50 -2.41 10.18
CA GLY A 151 3.02 -1.03 10.43
C GLY A 151 1.73 -0.66 9.70
N MET A 152 1.27 -1.48 8.75
CA MET A 152 -0.08 -1.34 8.18
C MET A 152 -1.14 -1.90 9.14
N LYS A 153 -2.39 -1.51 8.93
CA LYS A 153 -3.55 -2.06 9.65
C LYS A 153 -4.66 -2.50 8.70
N ILE A 154 -5.43 -3.50 9.11
CA ILE A 154 -6.73 -3.87 8.52
C ILE A 154 -7.79 -3.83 9.61
N GLY A 155 -9.05 -3.65 9.22
CA GLY A 155 -10.18 -3.56 10.15
C GLY A 155 -11.15 -2.47 9.77
N LYS A 156 -11.82 -1.88 10.77
CA LYS A 156 -12.87 -0.89 10.56
C LYS A 156 -12.65 0.35 11.42
N ASN A 157 -12.90 1.51 10.81
CA ASN A 157 -13.20 2.74 11.50
C ASN A 157 -14.66 2.70 11.94
N LEU A 158 -14.89 2.74 13.24
CA LEU A 158 -16.23 2.63 13.83
C LEU A 158 -16.98 3.96 13.84
N TRP A 159 -16.32 5.08 13.57
CA TRP A 159 -16.96 6.39 13.48
C TRP A 159 -17.71 6.60 12.17
N ASN A 160 -17.06 6.30 11.04
CA ASN A 160 -17.61 6.56 9.71
C ASN A 160 -17.97 5.28 8.93
N GLY A 161 -17.59 4.10 9.45
CA GLY A 161 -17.87 2.81 8.83
C GLY A 161 -16.86 2.41 7.74
N ASP A 162 -15.89 3.26 7.43
CA ASP A 162 -14.83 2.93 6.48
C ASP A 162 -13.97 1.77 7.01
N GLY A 163 -13.34 1.04 6.08
CA GLY A 163 -12.52 -0.11 6.44
C GLY A 163 -11.15 -0.06 5.78
N TRP A 164 -10.16 -0.52 6.53
CA TRP A 164 -8.87 -0.92 5.96
C TRP A 164 -8.96 -2.40 5.64
N TYR A 165 -8.69 -2.79 4.39
CA TYR A 165 -8.79 -4.18 3.99
C TYR A 165 -7.82 -4.50 2.87
N LEU A 166 -7.34 -5.74 2.86
CA LEU A 166 -6.67 -6.26 1.67
C LEU A 166 -7.73 -6.73 0.69
N SER A 167 -7.44 -6.61 -0.60
CA SER A 167 -8.29 -7.17 -1.65
C SER A 167 -7.45 -7.96 -2.63
N TRP A 168 -8.04 -9.05 -3.14
CA TRP A 168 -7.41 -9.84 -4.20
C TRP A 168 -7.11 -8.95 -5.39
N TRP A 169 -6.08 -9.34 -6.13
CA TRP A 169 -5.93 -8.87 -7.50
C TRP A 169 -6.93 -9.60 -8.38
N ARG A 170 -7.40 -8.93 -9.44
CA ARG A 170 -8.34 -9.53 -10.39
C ARG A 170 -7.73 -10.76 -11.06
N SER A 171 -6.43 -10.72 -11.32
CA SER A 171 -5.64 -11.88 -11.74
C SER A 171 -4.17 -11.72 -11.35
N ALA A 172 -3.34 -12.74 -11.57
CA ALA A 172 -1.89 -12.65 -11.38
C ALA A 172 -1.26 -11.48 -12.18
N THR A 173 -1.91 -11.07 -13.28
CA THR A 173 -1.38 -10.07 -14.22
C THR A 173 -2.14 -8.75 -14.19
N ASP A 174 -3.19 -8.63 -13.36
CA ASP A 174 -4.09 -7.47 -13.30
C ASP A 174 -4.32 -7.11 -11.82
N PRO A 175 -3.73 -6.00 -11.33
CA PRO A 175 -3.82 -5.57 -9.94
C PRO A 175 -5.18 -4.97 -9.57
N GLY A 176 -6.09 -4.81 -10.53
CA GLY A 176 -7.44 -4.32 -10.30
C GLY A 176 -8.15 -5.08 -9.19
N MET A 177 -9.19 -4.48 -8.64
CA MET A 177 -9.90 -5.05 -7.50
C MET A 177 -10.49 -6.42 -7.87
N GLY A 178 -10.09 -7.45 -7.12
CA GLY A 178 -10.56 -8.82 -7.24
C GLY A 178 -11.76 -9.12 -6.34
N SER A 179 -12.23 -10.37 -6.41
CA SER A 179 -13.51 -10.78 -5.80
C SER A 179 -13.47 -11.02 -4.30
N TYR A 180 -12.34 -10.88 -3.61
CA TYR A 180 -12.24 -11.16 -2.18
C TYR A 180 -11.59 -10.03 -1.41
N ARG A 181 -12.09 -9.79 -0.19
CA ARG A 181 -11.54 -8.84 0.78
C ARG A 181 -11.17 -9.56 2.07
N TYR A 182 -10.08 -9.13 2.68
CA TYR A 182 -9.60 -9.62 3.98
C TYR A 182 -9.56 -8.48 4.98
N ILE A 183 -10.30 -8.61 6.08
CA ILE A 183 -10.60 -7.53 7.01
C ILE A 183 -10.79 -8.08 8.44
N THR A 184 -10.49 -7.27 9.45
CA THR A 184 -10.83 -7.54 10.85
C THR A 184 -12.27 -7.18 11.16
N GLU A 185 -13.02 -8.08 11.78
CA GLU A 185 -14.41 -7.87 12.17
C GLU A 185 -14.64 -8.26 13.64
N LEU A 186 -15.60 -7.58 14.29
CA LEU A 186 -16.06 -7.90 15.65
C LEU A 186 -17.17 -8.96 15.63
N GLY A 187 -16.87 -10.14 15.09
CA GLY A 187 -17.83 -11.24 14.97
C GLY A 187 -18.14 -11.89 16.32
N GLY A 188 -19.27 -11.55 16.95
CA GLY A 188 -19.72 -12.16 18.21
C GLY A 188 -19.03 -11.62 19.46
N GLY A 189 -18.45 -10.42 19.40
CA GLY A 189 -17.85 -9.72 20.54
C GLY A 189 -16.33 -9.81 20.62
N THR A 190 -15.68 -10.73 19.88
CA THR A 190 -14.22 -10.83 19.79
C THR A 190 -13.75 -10.57 18.36
N PRO A 191 -12.66 -9.79 18.16
CA PRO A 191 -12.10 -9.57 16.83
C PRO A 191 -11.63 -10.86 16.16
N GLU A 192 -11.93 -11.02 14.88
CA GLU A 192 -11.39 -12.06 14.01
C GLU A 192 -11.06 -11.48 12.63
N ASN A 193 -9.99 -11.96 11.98
CA ASN A 193 -9.77 -11.67 10.57
C ASN A 193 -10.58 -12.64 9.71
N VAL A 194 -11.31 -12.09 8.74
CA VAL A 194 -12.18 -12.84 7.84
C VAL A 194 -11.88 -12.52 6.39
N MET A 195 -12.05 -13.52 5.54
CA MET A 195 -12.12 -13.32 4.10
C MET A 195 -13.56 -13.38 3.63
N ARG A 196 -13.99 -12.36 2.92
CA ARG A 196 -15.32 -12.28 2.32
C ARG A 196 -15.25 -12.17 0.81
N ASN A 197 -16.19 -12.82 0.15
CA ASN A 197 -16.49 -12.52 -1.24
C ASN A 197 -17.09 -11.11 -1.33
N SER A 198 -16.53 -10.28 -2.18
CA SER A 198 -16.93 -8.87 -2.36
C SER A 198 -18.29 -8.73 -3.02
N ASN A 199 -18.74 -9.76 -3.77
CA ASN A 199 -19.99 -9.70 -4.53
C ASN A 199 -21.21 -10.00 -3.66
N ASP A 200 -21.14 -11.04 -2.82
CA ASP A 200 -22.27 -11.54 -2.02
C ASP A 200 -22.05 -11.40 -0.49
N GLY A 201 -20.87 -10.95 -0.07
CA GLY A 201 -20.50 -10.79 1.34
C GLY A 201 -20.24 -12.11 2.08
N THR A 202 -20.30 -13.26 1.43
CA THR A 202 -20.15 -14.58 2.08
C THR A 202 -18.76 -14.74 2.69
N LYS A 203 -18.70 -15.21 3.94
CA LYS A 203 -17.42 -15.55 4.61
C LYS A 203 -16.88 -16.84 3.99
N ARG A 204 -15.65 -16.79 3.45
CA ARG A 204 -14.94 -17.95 2.89
C ARG A 204 -13.91 -18.53 3.85
N TYR A 205 -13.30 -17.68 4.65
CA TYR A 205 -12.26 -18.04 5.59
C TYR A 205 -12.38 -17.18 6.85
N ARG A 206 -11.98 -17.75 7.99
CA ARG A 206 -11.88 -17.05 9.26
C ARG A 206 -10.66 -17.56 10.02
N THR A 207 -9.94 -16.63 10.63
CA THR A 207 -8.80 -16.92 11.51
C THR A 207 -9.22 -17.38 12.90
N GLY A 208 -10.51 -17.25 13.25
CA GLY A 208 -10.97 -17.45 14.63
C GLY A 208 -10.72 -16.21 15.50
N PRO A 209 -11.19 -16.22 16.75
CA PRO A 209 -11.07 -15.08 17.65
C PRO A 209 -9.61 -14.79 18.02
N TRP A 210 -9.35 -13.51 18.30
CA TRP A 210 -8.11 -13.05 18.92
C TRP A 210 -8.07 -13.46 20.39
N ASN A 211 -7.05 -14.21 20.80
CA ASN A 211 -6.91 -14.72 22.16
C ASN A 211 -6.00 -13.87 23.06
N GLY A 212 -5.57 -12.69 22.59
CA GLY A 212 -4.62 -11.82 23.29
C GLY A 212 -3.20 -11.88 22.74
N GLU A 213 -2.83 -12.98 22.10
CA GLU A 213 -1.48 -13.19 21.54
C GLU A 213 -1.48 -13.51 20.04
N ARG A 214 -2.49 -14.26 19.59
CA ARG A 214 -2.66 -14.70 18.20
C ARG A 214 -4.14 -14.93 17.89
N PHE A 215 -4.44 -15.19 16.62
CA PHE A 215 -5.74 -15.77 16.24
C PHE A 215 -5.71 -17.28 16.43
N ASP A 216 -6.75 -17.86 17.00
CA ASP A 216 -6.78 -19.29 17.36
C ASP A 216 -6.61 -20.24 16.16
N GLY A 217 -7.10 -19.85 14.99
CA GLY A 217 -6.96 -20.59 13.73
C GLY A 217 -5.67 -20.31 12.97
N VAL A 218 -4.72 -19.57 13.55
CA VAL A 218 -3.40 -19.28 12.95
C VAL A 218 -2.28 -19.49 13.99
N PRO A 219 -2.05 -20.74 14.45
CA PRO A 219 -1.05 -21.04 15.47
C PRO A 219 0.37 -20.64 15.08
N GLU A 220 0.69 -20.57 13.78
CA GLU A 220 2.00 -20.20 13.24
C GLU A 220 2.44 -18.79 13.65
N MET A 221 1.50 -17.89 13.97
CA MET A 221 1.81 -16.54 14.48
C MET A 221 2.73 -16.58 15.70
N ALA A 222 2.61 -17.61 16.56
CA ALA A 222 3.49 -17.76 17.71
C ALA A 222 4.96 -17.91 17.29
N SER A 223 5.23 -18.74 16.28
CA SER A 223 6.57 -18.95 15.73
C SER A 223 7.15 -17.68 15.11
N PHE A 224 6.32 -16.89 14.42
CA PHE A 224 6.78 -15.62 13.85
C PHE A 224 7.06 -14.57 14.92
N ALA A 225 6.26 -14.54 15.99
CA ALA A 225 6.45 -13.61 17.09
C ALA A 225 7.76 -13.84 17.85
N THR A 226 8.19 -15.10 17.97
CA THR A 226 9.41 -15.50 18.67
C THR A 226 10.64 -15.51 17.76
N ASN A 227 10.57 -16.22 16.62
CA ASN A 227 11.74 -16.46 15.78
C ASN A 227 12.10 -15.26 14.89
N PHE A 228 11.11 -14.47 14.48
CA PHE A 228 11.31 -13.33 13.58
C PHE A 228 11.05 -11.99 14.25
N SER A 229 10.87 -11.98 15.58
CA SER A 229 10.73 -10.78 16.40
C SER A 229 9.62 -9.83 15.92
N TYR A 230 8.45 -10.39 15.61
CA TYR A 230 7.25 -9.61 15.30
C TYR A 230 6.32 -9.47 16.50
N HIS A 231 5.65 -8.33 16.59
CA HIS A 231 4.58 -8.06 17.53
C HIS A 231 3.27 -7.95 16.76
N TYR A 232 2.24 -8.67 17.21
CA TYR A 232 0.90 -8.67 16.65
C TYR A 232 -0.02 -7.94 17.60
N GLN A 233 -0.85 -7.06 17.05
CA GLN A 233 -1.75 -6.25 17.86
C GLN A 233 -3.14 -6.24 17.25
N VAL A 234 -4.13 -6.40 18.13
CA VAL A 234 -5.52 -6.08 17.83
C VAL A 234 -5.93 -4.91 18.71
N THR A 235 -6.36 -3.82 18.08
CA THR A 235 -6.86 -2.63 18.75
C THR A 235 -8.37 -2.63 18.66
N VAL A 236 -9.04 -2.59 19.81
CA VAL A 236 -10.49 -2.37 19.90
C VAL A 236 -10.71 -1.15 20.78
N SER A 237 -11.25 -0.09 20.19
CA SER A 237 -11.61 1.15 20.87
C SER A 237 -12.98 1.61 20.39
N PRO A 238 -13.56 2.69 20.97
CA PRO A 238 -14.77 3.29 20.41
C PRO A 238 -14.61 3.79 18.97
N SER A 239 -13.37 4.03 18.52
CA SER A 239 -13.08 4.61 17.20
C SER A 239 -12.72 3.58 16.14
N GLU A 240 -12.13 2.45 16.53
CA GLU A 240 -11.64 1.47 15.57
C GLU A 240 -11.58 0.05 16.13
N ALA A 241 -11.68 -0.92 15.22
CA ALA A 241 -11.39 -2.31 15.48
C ALA A 241 -10.42 -2.82 14.41
N THR A 242 -9.14 -2.93 14.74
CA THR A 242 -8.08 -3.16 13.76
C THR A 242 -7.10 -4.24 14.20
N TYR A 243 -6.48 -4.89 13.22
CA TYR A 243 -5.32 -5.76 13.37
C TYR A 243 -4.13 -5.14 12.65
N SER A 244 -2.97 -5.15 13.29
CA SER A 244 -1.69 -4.75 12.73
C SER A 244 -0.57 -5.64 13.26
N TYR A 245 0.59 -5.54 12.62
CA TYR A 245 1.80 -6.17 13.14
C TYR A 245 3.01 -5.29 12.86
N THR A 246 4.02 -5.35 13.72
CA THR A 246 5.23 -4.53 13.64
C THR A 246 6.46 -5.34 14.01
N ALA A 247 7.61 -4.99 13.45
CA ALA A 247 8.88 -5.53 13.91
C ALA A 247 9.17 -5.00 15.32
N LYS A 248 9.60 -5.88 16.24
CA LYS A 248 9.99 -5.51 17.61
C LYS A 248 11.32 -4.76 17.65
N GLN A 249 12.17 -4.95 16.63
CA GLN A 249 13.53 -4.39 16.58
C GLN A 249 13.91 -4.03 15.14
N PRO A 250 14.76 -3.00 14.95
CA PRO A 250 15.38 -2.74 13.64
C PRO A 250 16.15 -3.96 13.14
N GLY A 251 16.13 -4.20 11.83
CA GLY A 251 16.83 -5.33 11.22
C GLY A 251 16.11 -6.69 11.33
N ALA A 252 14.87 -6.72 11.81
CA ALA A 252 14.02 -7.91 11.69
C ALA A 252 13.90 -8.34 10.21
N PRO A 253 13.87 -9.65 9.90
CA PRO A 253 13.70 -10.13 8.53
C PRO A 253 12.44 -9.58 7.90
N TYR A 254 12.45 -9.30 6.60
CA TYR A 254 11.26 -8.87 5.87
C TYR A 254 10.11 -9.86 6.06
N SER A 255 8.91 -9.36 6.32
CA SER A 255 7.69 -10.15 6.38
C SER A 255 6.53 -9.40 5.74
N GLN A 256 5.64 -10.16 5.12
CA GLN A 256 4.40 -9.65 4.55
C GLN A 256 3.25 -10.64 4.71
N VAL A 257 2.03 -10.14 4.84
CA VAL A 257 0.83 -10.97 4.63
C VAL A 257 0.31 -10.66 3.24
N LYS A 258 0.45 -11.62 2.31
CA LYS A 258 -0.04 -11.47 0.93
C LYS A 258 -1.32 -12.26 0.75
N LEU A 259 -2.29 -11.58 0.16
CA LEU A 259 -3.55 -12.14 -0.25
C LEU A 259 -3.44 -12.66 -1.69
N GLY A 260 -3.80 -13.93 -1.91
CA GLY A 260 -3.43 -14.72 -3.08
C GLY A 260 -4.01 -14.28 -4.44
N GLU A 261 -3.42 -14.82 -5.51
CA GLU A 261 -3.75 -14.61 -6.92
C GLU A 261 -4.74 -15.69 -7.42
N ALA A 262 -5.67 -15.33 -8.31
CA ALA A 262 -6.60 -16.29 -8.92
C ALA A 262 -5.83 -17.41 -9.65
N GLY A 263 -5.99 -18.66 -9.17
CA GLY A 263 -5.32 -19.85 -9.71
C GLY A 263 -4.76 -20.83 -8.66
N ARG A 264 -4.68 -20.43 -7.38
CA ARG A 264 -4.39 -21.34 -6.26
C ARG A 264 -5.67 -21.63 -5.47
N SER A 265 -5.91 -22.91 -5.18
CA SER A 265 -7.11 -23.44 -4.52
C SER A 265 -7.21 -23.11 -3.02
N ASP A 266 -6.26 -22.35 -2.48
CA ASP A 266 -6.20 -22.02 -1.06
C ASP A 266 -6.65 -20.57 -0.84
N PRO A 267 -7.84 -20.35 -0.24
CA PRO A 267 -8.35 -19.04 0.07
C PRO A 267 -7.68 -18.41 1.31
N ALA A 268 -6.65 -19.00 1.93
CA ALA A 268 -6.02 -18.41 3.10
C ALA A 268 -5.06 -17.24 2.74
N ALA A 269 -5.09 -16.17 3.55
CA ALA A 269 -4.02 -15.17 3.56
C ALA A 269 -2.75 -15.83 4.11
N ARG A 270 -1.61 -15.66 3.42
CA ARG A 270 -0.35 -16.31 3.82
C ARG A 270 0.61 -15.29 4.39
N VAL A 271 1.25 -15.66 5.51
CA VAL A 271 2.42 -14.98 6.05
C VAL A 271 3.64 -15.51 5.30
N GLY A 272 4.46 -14.62 4.75
CA GLY A 272 5.71 -14.93 4.07
C GLY A 272 6.82 -13.96 4.42
#